data_AF-A0AA43EZP9-F1
#
_entry.id   AF-A0AA43EZP9-F1
#
_cell.length_a   1.000
_cell.length_b   1.000
_cell.length_c   1.000
_cell.angle_alpha   90.00
_cell.angle_beta   90.00
_cell.angle_gamma   90.00
#
_symmetry.space_group_name_H-M   'P 1'
#
loop_
_entity.id
_entity.type
_entity.pdbx_description
1 polymer ?
#
loop_
_entity_poly.entity_id
_entity_poly.type
_entity_poly.pdbx_seq_one_letter_code
_entity_poly.pdbx_strand_id
1 'polypeptide(L)'
;MKLKLATLALGLLLAATPFFVGTSSAADAQKTFGSPEEAATVLVAAVGKGNLKEMQAILGPGSKALVQSGDAVADRRGRERFVRSYEESSKVERQGDAKAILVIGKDDWPMPIPMVKGKDGWRFDARLGGEEVLNRRIGRNELSAAQAALAYVDAQREYYLRNPQGDKLLHYAQRFGSTKGKRDGLYFPTKAGEPPSPLGPLYASAKAAGYFKAGNGKPSPYFGYRYRILKGQGPDAPGGAYDYVVQGRMIGGFALVAWPASYGSSGVMTFIVNHDGVVYEKDLGPDTAKAAGKITRFNPDKGWQRH
;
A
#
# COMPACT_ATOMS: atom_id res chain seq x y z
N MET A 1 95.07 13.65 12.97
CA MET A 1 95.31 13.11 11.63
C MET A 1 94.21 12.09 11.30
N LYS A 2 93.36 12.43 10.31
CA LYS A 2 92.43 11.62 9.49
C LYS A 2 91.70 10.37 10.07
N LEU A 3 90.36 10.51 10.12
CA LEU A 3 89.24 9.57 9.91
C LEU A 3 89.49 8.05 9.87
N LYS A 4 88.67 7.29 10.61
CA LYS A 4 88.01 6.05 10.12
C LYS A 4 86.57 5.96 10.61
N LEU A 5 85.76 5.36 9.73
CA LEU A 5 84.30 5.39 9.60
C LEU A 5 83.51 4.84 10.78
N ALA A 6 82.34 5.45 11.00
CA ALA A 6 81.25 4.97 11.83
C ALA A 6 80.30 4.07 11.03
N THR A 7 79.90 2.95 11.64
CA THR A 7 78.71 2.18 11.25
C THR A 7 78.00 1.81 12.55
N LEU A 8 76.88 2.46 12.86
CA LEU A 8 76.02 2.10 13.98
C LEU A 8 74.62 1.81 13.45
N ALA A 9 74.14 0.59 13.72
CA ALA A 9 72.87 0.05 13.25
C ALA A 9 71.67 0.82 13.82
N LEU A 10 70.71 1.17 12.97
CA LEU A 10 69.44 1.78 13.34
C LEU A 10 68.37 0.68 13.44
N GLY A 11 67.94 0.37 14.66
CA GLY A 11 66.77 -0.47 14.93
C GLY A 11 65.48 0.31 14.69
N LEU A 12 64.63 -0.20 13.80
CA LEU A 12 63.34 0.37 13.43
C LEU A 12 62.26 -0.10 14.43
N LEU A 13 61.74 0.82 15.26
CA LEU A 13 60.56 0.57 16.10
C LEU A 13 59.30 1.02 15.32
N LEU A 14 58.50 0.06 14.85
CA LEU A 14 57.17 0.33 14.27
C LEU A 14 56.14 0.49 15.42
N ALA A 15 55.61 1.70 15.61
CA ALA A 15 54.41 1.92 16.41
C ALA A 15 53.19 1.96 15.49
N ALA A 16 52.38 0.90 15.53
CA ALA A 16 51.17 0.76 14.72
C ALA A 16 50.01 1.57 15.32
N THR A 17 49.46 2.50 14.53
CA THR A 17 48.19 3.19 14.79
C THR A 17 47.00 2.23 14.56
N PRO A 18 45.98 2.18 15.44
CA PRO A 18 44.82 1.34 15.22
C PRO A 18 43.96 1.92 14.09
N PHE A 19 43.84 1.16 13.00
CA PHE A 19 42.84 1.37 11.97
C PHE A 19 41.45 1.12 12.59
N PHE A 20 40.63 2.17 12.68
CA PHE A 20 39.19 2.00 12.86
C PHE A 20 38.61 1.38 11.58
N VAL A 21 38.40 0.06 11.60
CA VAL A 21 37.60 -0.63 10.59
C VAL A 21 36.15 -0.25 10.87
N GLY A 22 35.60 0.66 10.06
CA GLY A 22 34.17 0.91 10.03
C GLY A 22 33.44 -0.39 9.75
N THR A 23 32.55 -0.80 10.66
CA THR A 23 31.66 -1.93 10.45
C THR A 23 30.75 -1.60 9.27
N SER A 24 31.09 -2.14 8.10
CA SER A 24 30.16 -2.20 6.98
C SER A 24 28.96 -3.01 7.45
N SER A 25 27.80 -2.37 7.57
CA SER A 25 26.54 -3.04 7.86
C SER A 25 26.35 -4.16 6.84
N ALA A 26 26.48 -5.42 7.27
CA ALA A 26 26.06 -6.55 6.48
C ALA A 26 24.57 -6.37 6.21
N ALA A 27 24.21 -5.96 4.99
CA ALA A 27 22.88 -6.20 4.48
C ALA A 27 22.68 -7.71 4.56
N ASP A 28 21.68 -8.17 5.34
CA ASP A 28 21.37 -9.60 5.49
C ASP A 28 21.40 -10.26 4.10
N ALA A 29 22.39 -11.13 3.87
CA ALA A 29 22.61 -11.75 2.57
C ALA A 29 21.38 -12.59 2.20
N GLN A 30 20.94 -12.51 0.95
CA GLN A 30 19.81 -13.30 0.46
C GLN A 30 20.09 -14.80 0.69
N LYS A 31 19.09 -15.53 1.17
CA LYS A 31 19.19 -16.98 1.35
C LYS A 31 19.29 -17.70 0.01
N THR A 32 20.14 -18.71 -0.02
CA THR A 32 20.23 -19.69 -1.11
C THR A 32 19.89 -21.08 -0.57
N PHE A 33 19.50 -21.97 -1.48
CA PHE A 33 18.96 -23.28 -1.14
C PHE A 33 19.59 -24.37 -2.02
N GLY A 34 19.63 -25.60 -1.50
CA GLY A 34 20.13 -26.75 -2.25
C GLY A 34 19.23 -27.11 -3.43
N SER A 35 17.92 -26.85 -3.30
CA SER A 35 16.93 -27.10 -4.35
C SER A 35 15.83 -26.03 -4.40
N PRO A 36 15.12 -25.88 -5.53
CA PRO A 36 13.98 -24.97 -5.61
C PRO A 36 12.79 -25.46 -4.77
N GLU A 37 12.66 -26.77 -4.51
CA GLU A 37 11.64 -27.34 -3.64
C GLU A 37 11.86 -26.95 -2.16
N GLU A 38 13.12 -26.95 -1.71
CA GLU A 38 13.51 -26.44 -0.39
C GLU A 38 13.17 -24.95 -0.28
N ALA A 39 13.55 -24.15 -1.29
CA ALA A 39 13.27 -22.71 -1.32
C ALA A 39 11.76 -22.41 -1.21
N ALA A 40 10.93 -23.14 -1.95
CA ALA A 40 9.47 -23.02 -1.89
C ALA A 40 8.90 -23.33 -0.49
N THR A 41 9.37 -24.41 0.13
CA THR A 41 8.93 -24.84 1.46
C THR A 41 9.26 -23.79 2.53
N VAL A 42 10.48 -23.26 2.51
CA VAL A 42 10.93 -22.21 3.46
C VAL A 42 10.13 -20.91 3.23
N LEU A 43 9.87 -20.54 1.97
CA LEU A 43 9.06 -19.35 1.66
C LEU A 43 7.64 -19.48 2.24
N VAL A 44 6.96 -20.61 2.00
CA VAL A 44 5.59 -20.84 2.48
C VAL A 44 5.54 -20.80 4.01
N ALA A 45 6.51 -21.41 4.69
CA ALA A 45 6.60 -21.36 6.15
C ALA A 45 6.77 -19.92 6.66
N ALA A 46 7.59 -19.10 6.00
CA ALA A 46 7.78 -17.69 6.34
C ALA A 46 6.50 -16.86 6.10
N VAL A 47 5.81 -17.11 4.99
CA VAL A 47 4.54 -16.47 4.63
C VAL A 47 3.46 -16.81 5.66
N GLY A 48 3.31 -18.08 6.04
CA GLY A 48 2.34 -18.55 7.03
C GLY A 48 2.55 -17.94 8.41
N LYS A 49 3.81 -17.75 8.83
CA LYS A 49 4.17 -17.06 10.08
C LYS A 49 4.07 -15.54 10.00
N GLY A 50 3.86 -14.98 8.81
CA GLY A 50 3.89 -13.53 8.58
C GLY A 50 5.25 -12.89 8.91
N ASN A 51 6.34 -13.65 8.82
CA ASN A 51 7.68 -13.17 9.17
C ASN A 51 8.27 -12.36 8.01
N LEU A 52 8.01 -11.06 8.01
CA LEU A 52 8.40 -10.15 6.93
C LEU A 52 9.92 -10.10 6.71
N LYS A 53 10.72 -10.19 7.78
CA LYS A 53 12.19 -10.18 7.68
C LYS A 53 12.68 -11.44 6.97
N GLU A 54 12.15 -12.59 7.36
CA GLU A 54 12.48 -13.87 6.73
C GLU A 54 12.03 -13.90 5.26
N MET A 55 10.81 -13.43 4.96
CA MET A 55 10.34 -13.34 3.58
C MET A 55 11.26 -12.47 2.70
N GLN A 56 11.77 -11.35 3.23
CA GLN A 56 12.72 -10.49 2.52
C GLN A 56 14.09 -11.17 2.33
N ALA A 57 14.57 -11.89 3.35
CA ALA A 57 15.81 -12.66 3.24
C ALA A 57 15.73 -13.78 2.19
N ILE A 58 14.56 -14.41 2.02
CA ILE A 58 14.32 -15.47 1.02
C ILE A 58 14.19 -14.86 -0.38
N LEU A 59 13.33 -13.84 -0.54
CA LEU A 59 13.01 -13.23 -1.83
C LEU A 59 14.13 -12.33 -2.36
N GLY A 60 15.01 -11.84 -1.48
CA GLY A 60 16.16 -11.05 -1.82
C GLY A 60 15.89 -9.56 -2.05
N PRO A 61 16.88 -8.83 -2.59
CA PRO A 61 16.78 -7.39 -2.84
C PRO A 61 15.57 -7.03 -3.72
N GLY A 62 14.86 -5.95 -3.36
CA GLY A 62 13.65 -5.50 -4.08
C GLY A 62 12.35 -6.13 -3.57
N SER A 63 12.40 -7.09 -2.65
CA SER A 63 11.22 -7.79 -2.14
C SER A 63 10.34 -6.99 -1.17
N LYS A 64 10.85 -5.91 -0.57
CA LYS A 64 10.14 -5.14 0.47
C LYS A 64 8.74 -4.72 0.01
N ALA A 65 8.62 -4.10 -1.17
CA ALA A 65 7.32 -3.68 -1.70
C ALA A 65 6.43 -4.86 -2.08
N LEU A 66 6.99 -6.03 -2.40
CA LEU A 66 6.22 -7.23 -2.71
C LEU A 66 5.53 -7.80 -1.47
N VAL A 67 6.19 -7.73 -0.31
CA VAL A 67 5.69 -8.31 0.95
C VAL A 67 4.98 -7.31 1.86
N GLN A 68 5.11 -6.01 1.57
CA GLN A 68 4.45 -4.91 2.27
C GLN A 68 3.80 -3.94 1.28
N SER A 69 2.48 -4.05 1.09
CA SER A 69 1.75 -3.10 0.25
C SER A 69 1.53 -1.74 0.92
N GLY A 70 1.58 -1.70 2.26
CA GLY A 70 1.13 -0.56 3.06
C GLY A 70 -0.30 -0.72 3.59
N ASP A 71 -1.00 -1.77 3.18
CA ASP A 71 -2.30 -2.19 3.69
C ASP A 71 -2.16 -3.55 4.38
N ALA A 72 -2.05 -3.53 5.71
CA ALA A 72 -1.83 -4.75 6.51
C ALA A 72 -2.98 -5.77 6.42
N VAL A 73 -4.20 -5.32 6.11
CA VAL A 73 -5.35 -6.22 5.92
C VAL A 73 -5.21 -6.93 4.58
N ALA A 74 -4.92 -6.20 3.51
CA ALA A 74 -4.65 -6.77 2.19
C ALA A 74 -3.44 -7.72 2.23
N ASP A 75 -2.34 -7.32 2.89
CA ASP A 75 -1.13 -8.13 3.02
C ASP A 75 -1.42 -9.45 3.73
N ARG A 76 -2.14 -9.40 4.87
CA ARG A 76 -2.52 -10.61 5.62
C ARG A 76 -3.38 -11.55 4.76
N ARG A 77 -4.42 -11.04 4.11
CA ARG A 77 -5.28 -11.84 3.22
C ARG A 77 -4.51 -12.42 2.03
N GLY A 78 -3.54 -11.67 1.51
CA GLY A 78 -2.64 -12.13 0.45
C GLY A 78 -1.83 -13.34 0.90
N ARG A 79 -1.23 -13.28 2.09
CA ARG A 79 -0.46 -14.40 2.68
C ARG A 79 -1.35 -15.61 2.97
N GLU A 80 -2.51 -15.42 3.57
CA GLU A 80 -3.48 -16.50 3.85
C GLU A 80 -3.90 -17.23 2.56
N ARG A 81 -4.19 -16.47 1.50
CA ARG A 81 -4.52 -17.05 0.19
C ARG A 81 -3.34 -17.81 -0.42
N PHE A 82 -2.13 -17.24 -0.37
CA PHE A 82 -0.94 -17.88 -0.90
C PHE A 82 -0.68 -19.24 -0.23
N VAL A 83 -0.71 -19.27 1.11
CA VAL A 83 -0.51 -20.51 1.89
C VAL A 83 -1.58 -21.54 1.55
N ARG A 84 -2.85 -21.12 1.53
CA ARG A 84 -3.96 -22.00 1.15
C ARG A 84 -3.78 -22.58 -0.25
N SER A 85 -3.45 -21.76 -1.24
CA SER A 85 -3.21 -22.23 -2.61
C SER A 85 -2.07 -23.24 -2.67
N TYR A 86 -0.98 -23.00 -1.93
CA TYR A 86 0.13 -23.95 -1.84
C TYR A 86 -0.27 -25.30 -1.21
N GLU A 87 -1.08 -25.26 -0.14
CA GLU A 87 -1.60 -26.45 0.55
C GLU A 87 -2.60 -27.24 -0.30
N GLU A 88 -3.41 -26.55 -1.13
CA GLU A 88 -4.37 -27.20 -2.03
C GLU A 88 -3.68 -27.98 -3.14
N SER A 89 -2.61 -27.43 -3.73
CA SER A 89 -1.75 -28.08 -4.71
C SER A 89 -0.48 -27.26 -4.86
N SER A 90 0.68 -27.92 -4.92
CA SER A 90 1.92 -27.24 -5.27
C SER A 90 2.86 -28.16 -6.03
N LYS A 91 3.56 -27.57 -7.01
CA LYS A 91 4.64 -28.23 -7.75
C LYS A 91 5.71 -27.21 -8.12
N VAL A 92 6.93 -27.69 -8.27
CA VAL A 92 8.03 -26.88 -8.82
C VAL A 92 8.27 -27.33 -10.25
N GLU A 93 8.00 -26.45 -11.20
CA GLU A 93 8.25 -26.70 -12.62
C GLU A 93 9.62 -26.15 -12.99
N ARG A 94 10.51 -27.04 -13.44
CA ARG A 94 11.85 -26.66 -13.90
C ARG A 94 11.79 -26.25 -15.37
N GLN A 95 12.34 -25.08 -15.67
CA GLN A 95 12.52 -24.55 -17.02
C GLN A 95 14.01 -24.63 -17.37
N GLY A 96 14.45 -25.84 -17.75
CA GLY A 96 15.86 -26.17 -17.90
C GLY A 96 16.60 -26.28 -16.55
N ASP A 97 17.93 -26.21 -16.60
CA ASP A 97 18.78 -26.53 -15.42
C ASP A 97 18.95 -25.36 -14.43
N ALA A 98 18.61 -24.14 -14.86
CA ALA A 98 18.95 -22.92 -14.14
C ALA A 98 17.74 -22.06 -13.73
N LYS A 99 16.51 -22.49 -14.04
CA LYS A 99 15.29 -21.76 -13.70
C LYS A 99 14.19 -22.71 -13.25
N ALA A 100 13.44 -22.32 -12.24
CA ALA A 100 12.28 -23.05 -11.74
C ALA A 100 11.16 -22.08 -11.35
N ILE A 101 9.92 -22.52 -11.48
CA ILE A 101 8.72 -21.75 -11.12
C ILE A 101 7.93 -22.57 -10.11
N LEU A 102 7.58 -21.95 -8.99
CA LEU A 102 6.62 -22.52 -8.06
C LEU A 102 5.21 -22.33 -8.64
N VAL A 103 4.48 -23.41 -8.84
CA VAL A 103 3.09 -23.42 -9.29
C VAL A 103 2.21 -23.85 -8.12
N ILE A 104 1.13 -23.12 -7.85
CA ILE A 104 0.27 -23.33 -6.68
C ILE A 104 -1.22 -23.32 -7.03
N GLY A 105 -2.02 -23.98 -6.20
CA GLY A 105 -3.47 -24.01 -6.29
C GLY A 105 -3.99 -24.93 -7.39
N LYS A 106 -5.32 -25.10 -7.41
CA LYS A 106 -6.02 -25.99 -8.36
C LYS A 106 -5.97 -25.51 -9.81
N ASP A 107 -5.79 -24.21 -9.99
CA ASP A 107 -5.73 -23.57 -11.31
C ASP A 107 -4.31 -23.54 -11.89
N ASP A 108 -3.37 -24.30 -11.30
CA ASP A 108 -1.96 -24.34 -11.70
C ASP A 108 -1.36 -22.94 -11.85
N TRP A 109 -1.59 -22.07 -10.87
CA TRP A 109 -1.18 -20.68 -10.93
C TRP A 109 0.35 -20.53 -10.78
N PRO A 110 1.08 -20.05 -11.80
CA PRO A 110 2.52 -19.85 -11.71
C PRO A 110 2.85 -18.64 -10.83
N MET A 111 3.68 -18.84 -9.81
CA MET A 111 4.20 -17.76 -9.00
C MET A 111 5.05 -16.82 -9.88
N PRO A 112 4.77 -15.51 -9.91
CA PRO A 112 5.47 -14.59 -10.81
C PRO A 112 6.97 -14.44 -10.53
N ILE A 113 7.42 -14.70 -9.29
CA ILE A 113 8.81 -14.59 -8.88
C ILE A 113 9.49 -15.96 -9.10
N PRO A 114 10.35 -16.12 -10.12
CA PRO A 114 11.00 -17.39 -10.38
C PRO A 114 12.12 -17.66 -9.38
N MET A 115 12.55 -18.92 -9.33
CA MET A 115 13.80 -19.33 -8.71
C MET A 115 14.86 -19.53 -9.79
N VAL A 116 16.07 -19.07 -9.54
CA VAL A 116 17.21 -19.18 -10.45
C VAL A 116 18.38 -19.85 -9.75
N LYS A 117 19.13 -20.67 -10.49
CA LYS A 117 20.33 -21.34 -9.99
C LYS A 117 21.53 -20.41 -10.15
N GLY A 118 22.18 -20.07 -9.04
CA GLY A 118 23.45 -19.36 -9.01
C GLY A 118 24.60 -20.25 -8.57
N LYS A 119 25.78 -19.66 -8.40
CA LYS A 119 26.99 -20.33 -7.91
C LYS A 119 26.82 -20.92 -6.49
N ASP A 120 26.03 -20.26 -5.65
CA ASP A 120 25.85 -20.61 -4.22
C ASP A 120 24.54 -21.40 -3.97
N GLY A 121 23.89 -21.88 -5.04
CA GLY A 121 22.62 -22.62 -4.98
C GLY A 121 21.44 -21.89 -5.64
N TRP A 122 20.22 -22.39 -5.37
CA TRP A 122 18.98 -21.81 -5.87
C TRP A 122 18.55 -20.62 -5.02
N ARG A 123 17.98 -19.59 -5.66
CA ARG A 123 17.42 -18.41 -4.98
C ARG A 123 16.22 -17.87 -5.73
N PHE A 124 15.30 -17.19 -5.05
CA PHE A 124 14.27 -16.40 -5.72
C PHE A 124 14.89 -15.17 -6.42
N ASP A 125 14.28 -14.75 -7.52
CA ASP A 125 14.67 -13.51 -8.20
C ASP A 125 13.51 -12.52 -8.27
N ALA A 126 13.38 -11.72 -7.21
CA ALA A 126 12.36 -10.68 -7.10
C ALA A 126 12.46 -9.61 -8.20
N ARG A 127 13.62 -9.45 -8.86
CA ARG A 127 13.76 -8.47 -9.96
C ARG A 127 13.11 -8.96 -11.24
N LEU A 128 13.20 -10.27 -11.52
CA LEU A 128 12.62 -10.86 -12.73
C LEU A 128 11.08 -10.89 -12.74
N GLY A 129 10.46 -10.96 -11.56
CA GLY A 129 9.01 -11.15 -11.43
C GLY A 129 8.26 -10.12 -10.58
N GLY A 130 8.98 -9.31 -9.81
CA GLY A 130 8.39 -8.41 -8.84
C GLY A 130 7.65 -7.23 -9.46
N GLU A 131 8.17 -6.67 -10.56
CA GLU A 131 7.56 -5.51 -11.21
C GLU A 131 6.13 -5.81 -11.67
N GLU A 132 5.91 -6.95 -12.33
CA GLU A 132 4.56 -7.37 -12.75
C GLU A 132 3.62 -7.58 -11.55
N VAL A 133 4.13 -8.10 -10.42
CA VAL A 133 3.33 -8.23 -9.18
C VAL A 133 2.92 -6.85 -8.65
N LEU A 134 3.83 -5.89 -8.65
CA LEU A 134 3.56 -4.51 -8.23
C LEU A 134 2.54 -3.86 -9.18
N ASN A 135 2.75 -3.95 -10.48
CA ASN A 135 1.88 -3.34 -11.50
C ASN A 135 0.44 -3.86 -11.41
N ARG A 136 0.27 -5.19 -11.27
CA ARG A 136 -1.07 -5.79 -11.07
C ARG A 136 -1.74 -5.33 -9.79
N ARG A 137 -0.98 -5.16 -8.70
CA ARG A 137 -1.52 -4.68 -7.44
C ARG A 137 -1.90 -3.21 -7.52
N ILE A 138 -1.03 -2.38 -8.09
CA ILE A 138 -1.22 -0.95 -8.31
C ILE A 138 -2.49 -0.73 -9.15
N GLY A 139 -2.58 -1.32 -10.34
CA GLY A 139 -3.73 -1.14 -11.22
C GLY A 139 -5.05 -1.59 -10.59
N ARG A 140 -5.06 -2.70 -9.84
CA ARG A 140 -6.25 -3.16 -9.11
C ARG A 140 -6.66 -2.19 -8.02
N ASN A 141 -5.70 -1.70 -7.25
CA ASN A 141 -5.96 -0.77 -6.15
C ASN A 141 -6.42 0.59 -6.68
N GLU A 142 -5.82 1.09 -7.74
CA GLU A 142 -6.20 2.35 -8.41
C GLU A 142 -7.62 2.28 -8.95
N LEU A 143 -7.98 1.21 -9.66
CA LEU A 143 -9.35 0.98 -10.09
C LEU A 143 -10.33 0.93 -8.91
N SER A 144 -9.94 0.25 -7.83
CA SER A 144 -10.77 0.15 -6.62
C SER A 144 -10.91 1.51 -5.91
N ALA A 145 -9.87 2.35 -5.94
CA ALA A 145 -9.88 3.68 -5.35
C ALA A 145 -10.76 4.64 -6.13
N ALA A 146 -10.71 4.61 -7.47
CA ALA A 146 -11.60 5.37 -8.33
C ALA A 146 -13.08 4.94 -8.11
N GLN A 147 -13.34 3.63 -8.05
CA GLN A 147 -14.68 3.11 -7.74
C GLN A 147 -15.16 3.52 -6.34
N ALA A 148 -14.28 3.50 -5.33
CA ALA A 148 -14.62 3.96 -3.98
C ALA A 148 -14.93 5.47 -3.96
N ALA A 149 -14.25 6.26 -4.79
CA ALA A 149 -14.51 7.69 -4.93
C ALA A 149 -15.90 7.96 -5.56
N LEU A 150 -16.28 7.19 -6.58
CA LEU A 150 -17.63 7.24 -7.16
C LEU A 150 -18.71 6.76 -6.18
N ALA A 151 -18.47 5.65 -5.47
CA ALA A 151 -19.40 5.18 -4.43
C ALA A 151 -19.59 6.21 -3.31
N TYR A 152 -18.55 7.01 -2.99
CA TYR A 152 -18.68 8.13 -2.08
C TYR A 152 -19.61 9.24 -2.63
N VAL A 153 -19.54 9.54 -3.93
CA VAL A 153 -20.43 10.51 -4.59
C VAL A 153 -21.89 10.04 -4.49
N ASP A 154 -22.16 8.78 -4.81
CA ASP A 154 -23.49 8.20 -4.71
C ASP A 154 -24.01 8.22 -3.27
N ALA A 155 -23.14 7.85 -2.31
CA ALA A 155 -23.49 7.87 -0.89
C ALA A 155 -23.81 9.28 -0.37
N GLN A 156 -23.11 10.32 -0.84
CA GLN A 156 -23.40 11.70 -0.47
C GLN A 156 -24.74 12.18 -1.04
N ARG A 157 -25.02 11.87 -2.31
CA ARG A 157 -26.31 12.18 -2.95
C ARG A 157 -27.46 11.49 -2.22
N GLU A 158 -27.29 10.22 -1.89
CA GLU A 158 -28.26 9.47 -1.10
C GLU A 158 -28.46 10.06 0.30
N TYR A 159 -27.38 10.38 1.02
CA TYR A 159 -27.44 10.98 2.35
C TYR A 159 -28.25 12.29 2.35
N TYR A 160 -27.97 13.16 1.37
CA TYR A 160 -28.68 14.42 1.18
C TYR A 160 -30.19 14.21 0.97
N LEU A 161 -30.57 13.29 0.08
CA LEU A 161 -31.97 12.99 -0.23
C LEU A 161 -32.72 12.35 0.93
N ARG A 162 -32.07 11.43 1.66
CA ARG A 162 -32.70 10.70 2.76
C ARG A 162 -32.86 11.53 4.03
N ASN A 163 -32.12 12.64 4.18
CA ASN A 163 -32.10 13.50 5.36
C ASN A 163 -32.16 12.73 6.68
N PRO A 164 -31.21 11.81 6.95
CA PRO A 164 -31.33 10.86 8.05
C PRO A 164 -31.32 11.49 9.45
N GLN A 165 -30.98 12.78 9.55
CA GLN A 165 -31.04 13.56 10.79
C GLN A 165 -32.36 14.34 10.96
N GLY A 166 -33.21 14.42 9.92
CA GLY A 166 -34.44 15.19 9.95
C GLY A 166 -34.20 16.70 10.06
N ASP A 167 -33.07 17.20 9.55
CA ASP A 167 -32.72 18.61 9.61
C ASP A 167 -33.64 19.45 8.70
N LYS A 168 -33.96 20.69 9.12
CA LYS A 168 -34.77 21.63 8.31
C LYS A 168 -34.11 22.01 6.98
N LEU A 169 -32.78 21.98 6.94
CA LEU A 169 -31.97 22.28 5.77
C LEU A 169 -31.21 21.02 5.39
N LEU A 170 -31.42 20.54 4.16
CA LEU A 170 -30.70 19.40 3.62
C LEU A 170 -29.20 19.72 3.50
N HIS A 171 -28.37 18.74 3.80
CA HIS A 171 -26.92 18.89 3.75
C HIS A 171 -26.24 17.53 3.48
N TYR A 172 -25.00 17.59 3.00
CA TYR A 172 -24.14 16.43 2.82
C TYR A 172 -23.49 16.00 4.14
N ALA A 173 -22.97 14.78 4.19
CA ALA A 173 -22.26 14.25 5.33
C ALA A 173 -20.81 14.76 5.38
N GLN A 174 -20.32 15.14 6.56
CA GLN A 174 -18.94 15.60 6.73
C GLN A 174 -17.96 14.51 7.18
N ARG A 175 -18.42 13.26 7.26
CA ARG A 175 -17.65 12.12 7.79
C ARG A 175 -18.13 10.79 7.18
N PHE A 176 -17.20 9.85 7.06
CA PHE A 176 -17.52 8.50 6.58
C PHE A 176 -18.35 7.71 7.59
N GLY A 177 -17.90 7.62 8.85
CA GLY A 177 -18.65 6.97 9.93
C GLY A 177 -19.32 7.99 10.83
N SER A 178 -20.57 7.75 11.23
CA SER A 178 -21.31 8.60 12.16
C SER A 178 -20.72 8.55 13.57
N THR A 179 -20.94 9.62 14.35
CA THR A 179 -20.68 9.54 15.80
C THR A 179 -21.62 8.53 16.44
N LYS A 180 -21.18 7.95 17.56
CA LYS A 180 -21.93 6.94 18.30
C LYS A 180 -23.35 7.44 18.60
N GLY A 181 -24.34 6.69 18.12
CA GLY A 181 -25.77 7.00 18.32
C GLY A 181 -26.35 8.06 17.39
N LYS A 182 -25.56 8.66 16.49
CA LYS A 182 -26.03 9.65 15.51
C LYS A 182 -26.06 9.08 14.10
N ARG A 183 -26.68 9.83 13.18
CA ARG A 183 -26.70 9.57 11.73
C ARG A 183 -26.06 10.73 10.96
N ASP A 184 -24.95 11.24 11.49
CA ASP A 184 -24.22 12.43 10.98
C ASP A 184 -23.06 12.09 10.02
N GLY A 185 -23.00 10.85 9.55
CA GLY A 185 -22.04 10.32 8.58
C GLY A 185 -22.65 9.37 7.57
N LEU A 186 -21.88 9.03 6.54
CA LEU A 186 -22.31 8.16 5.45
C LEU A 186 -22.55 6.69 5.86
N TYR A 187 -21.95 6.27 6.96
CA TYR A 187 -22.18 4.99 7.62
C TYR A 187 -22.76 5.21 9.01
N PHE A 188 -23.82 4.48 9.33
CA PHE A 188 -24.35 4.31 10.68
C PHE A 188 -24.95 2.91 10.80
N PRO A 189 -24.90 2.28 12.00
CA PRO A 189 -25.56 1.00 12.21
C PRO A 189 -27.08 1.16 12.11
N THR A 190 -27.73 0.20 11.48
CA THR A 190 -29.19 0.14 11.32
C THR A 190 -29.71 -1.17 11.92
N LYS A 191 -30.98 -1.18 12.33
CA LYS A 191 -31.64 -2.39 12.84
C LYS A 191 -32.11 -3.28 11.68
N ALA A 192 -32.42 -4.53 11.98
CA ALA A 192 -33.07 -5.41 11.01
C ALA A 192 -34.39 -4.78 10.52
N GLY A 193 -34.60 -4.79 9.20
CA GLY A 193 -35.77 -4.17 8.56
C GLY A 193 -35.64 -2.67 8.29
N GLU A 194 -34.64 -1.98 8.85
CA GLU A 194 -34.35 -0.59 8.46
C GLU A 194 -33.48 -0.55 7.18
N PRO A 195 -33.72 0.41 6.26
CA PRO A 195 -32.84 0.62 5.13
C PRO A 195 -31.39 0.84 5.58
N PRO A 196 -30.39 0.22 4.94
CA PRO A 196 -29.00 0.42 5.31
C PRO A 196 -28.58 1.88 5.09
N SER A 197 -27.61 2.34 5.90
CA SER A 197 -26.92 3.61 5.63
C SER A 197 -26.27 3.63 4.23
N PRO A 198 -26.02 4.81 3.64
CA PRO A 198 -25.48 4.90 2.28
C PRO A 198 -24.20 4.10 2.01
N LEU A 199 -23.24 4.10 2.95
CA LEU A 199 -22.04 3.25 2.88
C LEU A 199 -22.17 1.92 3.65
N GLY A 200 -23.38 1.55 4.08
CA GLY A 200 -23.67 0.32 4.82
C GLY A 200 -23.15 -0.94 4.14
N PRO A 201 -23.51 -1.20 2.87
CA PRO A 201 -23.04 -2.39 2.14
C PRO A 201 -21.51 -2.42 1.98
N LEU A 202 -20.88 -1.29 1.66
CA LEU A 202 -19.42 -1.19 1.54
C LEU A 202 -18.74 -1.43 2.88
N TYR A 203 -19.27 -0.86 3.96
CA TYR A 203 -18.76 -1.07 5.31
C TYR A 203 -18.88 -2.54 5.74
N ALA A 204 -19.99 -3.20 5.44
CA ALA A 204 -20.18 -4.62 5.75
C ALA A 204 -19.14 -5.49 5.03
N SER A 205 -18.95 -5.29 3.73
CA SER A 205 -17.94 -5.99 2.92
C SER A 205 -16.52 -5.73 3.42
N ALA A 206 -16.18 -4.48 3.73
CA ALA A 206 -14.89 -4.12 4.27
C ALA A 206 -14.64 -4.74 5.67
N LYS A 207 -15.65 -4.72 6.54
CA LYS A 207 -15.58 -5.36 7.86
C LYS A 207 -15.40 -6.88 7.74
N ALA A 208 -16.11 -7.54 6.83
CA ALA A 208 -15.95 -8.97 6.53
C ALA A 208 -14.54 -9.30 6.00
N ALA A 209 -13.95 -8.40 5.22
CA ALA A 209 -12.55 -8.48 4.80
C ALA A 209 -11.54 -8.17 5.93
N GLY A 210 -12.00 -7.75 7.11
CA GLY A 210 -11.16 -7.49 8.28
C GLY A 210 -10.65 -6.05 8.40
N TYR A 211 -11.21 -5.10 7.65
CA TYR A 211 -11.00 -3.67 7.84
C TYR A 211 -11.81 -3.13 9.04
N PHE A 212 -11.48 -1.90 9.46
CA PHE A 212 -12.14 -1.18 10.56
C PHE A 212 -12.09 -1.88 11.93
N LYS A 213 -11.17 -2.85 12.13
CA LYS A 213 -10.83 -3.35 13.47
C LYS A 213 -10.25 -2.20 14.29
N ALA A 214 -10.65 -2.11 15.57
CA ALA A 214 -10.16 -1.09 16.48
C ALA A 214 -8.63 -1.21 16.66
N GLY A 215 -7.89 -0.17 16.27
CA GLY A 215 -6.44 -0.11 16.41
C GLY A 215 -5.91 1.31 16.27
N ASN A 216 -5.16 1.77 17.27
CA ASN A 216 -4.28 2.95 17.40
C ASN A 216 -4.69 4.30 16.75
N GLY A 217 -5.97 4.51 16.42
CA GLY A 217 -6.50 5.81 16.00
C GLY A 217 -6.08 6.31 14.62
N LYS A 218 -5.24 5.57 13.86
CA LYS A 218 -4.89 5.92 12.47
C LYS A 218 -5.84 5.20 11.51
N PRO A 219 -6.49 5.92 10.57
CA PRO A 219 -7.33 5.29 9.54
C PRO A 219 -6.52 4.22 8.80
N SER A 220 -7.02 2.98 8.80
CA SER A 220 -6.44 1.93 7.97
C SER A 220 -6.67 2.28 6.50
N PRO A 221 -5.68 2.09 5.62
CA PRO A 221 -5.94 2.11 4.19
C PRO A 221 -7.05 1.13 3.82
N TYR A 222 -7.81 1.46 2.79
CA TYR A 222 -8.81 0.59 2.20
C TYR A 222 -8.46 0.40 0.73
N PHE A 223 -8.23 -0.86 0.34
CA PHE A 223 -7.64 -1.21 -0.97
C PHE A 223 -6.32 -0.48 -1.24
N GLY A 224 -5.46 -0.36 -0.22
CA GLY A 224 -4.17 0.32 -0.40
C GLY A 224 -4.25 1.84 -0.49
N TYR A 225 -5.42 2.45 -0.31
CA TYR A 225 -5.61 3.90 -0.41
C TYR A 225 -6.10 4.52 0.89
N ARG A 226 -5.73 5.78 1.11
CA ARG A 226 -6.23 6.65 2.18
C ARG A 226 -7.19 7.66 1.58
N TYR A 227 -8.23 8.01 2.32
CA TYR A 227 -9.34 8.83 1.84
C TYR A 227 -9.58 9.99 2.81
N ARG A 228 -9.88 11.17 2.27
CA ARG A 228 -10.24 12.34 3.07
C ARG A 228 -11.28 13.19 2.36
N ILE A 229 -12.34 13.53 3.08
CA ILE A 229 -13.36 14.48 2.64
C ILE A 229 -12.75 15.88 2.59
N LEU A 230 -12.96 16.58 1.47
CA LEU A 230 -12.57 17.98 1.28
C LEU A 230 -13.80 18.87 1.50
N LYS A 231 -13.58 20.03 2.11
CA LYS A 231 -14.65 20.92 2.60
C LYS A 231 -14.84 22.19 1.78
N GLY A 232 -14.26 22.24 0.58
CA GLY A 232 -14.40 23.33 -0.37
C GLY A 232 -13.66 23.03 -1.66
N GLN A 233 -13.77 23.97 -2.60
CA GLN A 233 -13.06 23.95 -3.86
C GLN A 233 -12.21 25.21 -4.05
N GLY A 234 -11.21 25.10 -4.92
CA GLY A 234 -10.29 26.15 -5.31
C GLY A 234 -10.65 26.81 -6.65
N PRO A 235 -9.83 27.77 -7.11
CA PRO A 235 -10.12 28.60 -8.28
C PRO A 235 -10.14 27.83 -9.61
N ASP A 236 -9.42 26.71 -9.71
CA ASP A 236 -9.36 25.90 -10.94
C ASP A 236 -10.53 24.91 -11.07
N ALA A 237 -11.38 24.81 -10.03
CA ALA A 237 -12.59 23.98 -10.09
C ALA A 237 -13.71 24.68 -10.88
N PRO A 238 -14.56 23.92 -11.59
CA PRO A 238 -15.80 24.46 -12.16
C PRO A 238 -16.62 25.20 -11.09
N GLY A 239 -17.00 26.45 -11.36
CA GLY A 239 -17.70 27.31 -10.39
C GLY A 239 -16.79 28.12 -9.44
N GLY A 240 -15.46 28.01 -9.57
CA GLY A 240 -14.50 28.84 -8.83
C GLY A 240 -14.35 28.43 -7.35
N ALA A 241 -13.61 29.25 -6.59
CA ALA A 241 -13.28 28.95 -5.21
C ALA A 241 -14.45 29.28 -4.26
N TYR A 242 -14.87 28.30 -3.45
CA TYR A 242 -15.82 28.53 -2.35
C TYR A 242 -15.76 27.39 -1.32
N ASP A 243 -16.34 27.65 -0.15
CA ASP A 243 -16.47 26.67 0.93
C ASP A 243 -17.78 25.89 0.81
N TYR A 244 -17.69 24.58 1.02
CA TYR A 244 -18.87 23.71 1.03
C TYR A 244 -19.64 23.77 2.34
N VAL A 245 -18.98 24.21 3.42
CA VAL A 245 -19.56 24.25 4.76
C VAL A 245 -19.98 25.68 5.12
N VAL A 246 -21.27 25.87 5.38
CA VAL A 246 -21.87 27.15 5.80
C VAL A 246 -22.62 26.90 7.10
N GLN A 247 -22.36 27.73 8.13
CA GLN A 247 -22.96 27.57 9.47
C GLN A 247 -22.84 26.14 10.03
N GLY A 248 -21.71 25.48 9.78
CA GLY A 248 -21.45 24.11 10.24
C GLY A 248 -22.16 23.00 9.45
N ARG A 249 -22.97 23.32 8.44
CA ARG A 249 -23.61 22.36 7.54
C ARG A 249 -22.95 22.34 6.16
N MET A 250 -22.72 21.15 5.60
CA MET A 250 -22.10 21.00 4.28
C MET A 250 -23.18 21.08 3.20
N ILE A 251 -23.42 22.28 2.66
CA ILE A 251 -24.52 22.57 1.72
C ILE A 251 -24.03 22.98 0.33
N GLY A 252 -22.83 23.57 0.23
CA GLY A 252 -22.30 24.07 -1.05
C GLY A 252 -21.80 22.96 -1.98
N GLY A 253 -21.69 21.73 -1.49
CA GLY A 253 -21.18 20.60 -2.25
C GLY A 253 -20.39 19.65 -1.36
N PHE A 254 -19.65 18.76 -1.99
CA PHE A 254 -18.71 17.86 -1.31
C PHE A 254 -17.58 17.49 -2.27
N ALA A 255 -16.46 17.08 -1.71
CA ALA A 255 -15.39 16.48 -2.48
C ALA A 255 -14.58 15.48 -1.64
N LEU A 256 -13.70 14.75 -2.31
CA LEU A 256 -12.86 13.71 -1.76
C LEU A 256 -11.48 13.77 -2.41
N VAL A 257 -10.44 13.46 -1.63
CA VAL A 257 -9.13 13.06 -2.13
C VAL A 257 -8.80 11.64 -1.67
N ALA A 258 -8.23 10.84 -2.56
CA ALA A 258 -7.73 9.50 -2.28
C ALA A 258 -6.28 9.37 -2.75
N TRP A 259 -5.37 8.89 -1.89
CA TRP A 259 -3.96 8.74 -2.24
C TRP A 259 -3.40 7.40 -1.75
N PRO A 260 -2.36 6.84 -2.40
CA PRO A 260 -1.80 5.56 -2.02
C PRO A 260 -1.25 5.58 -0.59
N ALA A 261 -1.46 4.49 0.14
CA ALA A 261 -0.88 4.28 1.45
C ALA A 261 0.64 4.15 1.41
N SER A 262 1.18 3.61 0.31
CA SER A 262 2.59 3.48 0.02
C SER A 262 2.83 3.68 -1.48
N TYR A 263 3.46 4.80 -1.85
CA TYR A 263 3.75 5.14 -3.24
C TYR A 263 4.61 4.05 -3.92
N GLY A 264 4.27 3.70 -5.17
CA GLY A 264 4.96 2.66 -5.95
C GLY A 264 4.75 1.24 -5.41
N SER A 265 3.91 1.06 -4.39
CA SER A 265 3.60 -0.24 -3.81
C SER A 265 2.09 -0.50 -3.78
N SER A 266 1.31 0.36 -3.11
CA SER A 266 -0.14 0.26 -3.11
C SER A 266 -0.80 1.01 -4.27
N GLY A 267 -0.10 1.97 -4.86
CA GLY A 267 -0.60 2.81 -5.94
C GLY A 267 0.41 3.91 -6.29
N VAL A 268 0.17 4.59 -7.41
CA VAL A 268 0.96 5.74 -7.90
C VAL A 268 0.07 6.97 -7.95
N MET A 269 -1.11 6.85 -8.54
CA MET A 269 -2.02 7.97 -8.76
C MET A 269 -2.70 8.42 -7.47
N THR A 270 -2.84 9.73 -7.31
CA THR A 270 -3.77 10.37 -6.36
C THR A 270 -5.03 10.76 -7.10
N PHE A 271 -6.19 10.51 -6.50
CA PHE A 271 -7.50 10.83 -7.08
C PHE A 271 -8.19 11.97 -6.34
N ILE A 272 -8.93 12.81 -7.06
CA ILE A 272 -9.90 13.75 -6.50
C ILE A 272 -11.23 13.66 -7.22
N VAL A 273 -12.33 13.90 -6.51
CA VAL A 273 -13.68 13.96 -7.08
C VAL A 273 -14.52 14.97 -6.29
N ASN A 274 -15.43 15.67 -6.96
CA ASN A 274 -16.43 16.53 -6.33
C ASN A 274 -17.86 16.01 -6.60
N HIS A 275 -18.85 16.84 -6.30
CA HIS A 275 -20.27 16.54 -6.48
C HIS A 275 -20.70 16.30 -7.93
N ASP A 276 -19.90 16.72 -8.92
CA ASP A 276 -20.15 16.44 -10.34
C ASP A 276 -19.89 14.96 -10.68
N GLY A 277 -19.13 14.25 -9.84
CA GLY A 277 -18.85 12.83 -10.01
C GLY A 277 -17.77 12.52 -11.06
N VAL A 278 -17.00 13.53 -11.50
CA VAL A 278 -15.84 13.32 -12.37
C VAL A 278 -14.61 13.04 -11.51
N VAL A 279 -14.02 11.86 -11.69
CA VAL A 279 -12.76 11.49 -11.03
C VAL A 279 -11.59 12.05 -11.83
N TYR A 280 -10.71 12.76 -11.14
CA TYR A 280 -9.43 13.19 -11.68
C TYR A 280 -8.29 12.45 -11.00
N GLU A 281 -7.20 12.26 -11.71
CA GLU A 281 -5.98 11.65 -11.22
C GLU A 281 -4.74 12.51 -11.48
N LYS A 282 -3.73 12.35 -10.62
CA LYS A 282 -2.42 12.98 -10.73
C LYS A 282 -1.37 12.17 -9.96
N ASP A 283 -0.24 11.89 -10.60
CA ASP A 283 0.95 11.39 -9.90
C ASP A 283 1.61 12.55 -9.14
N LEU A 284 1.68 12.45 -7.81
CA LEU A 284 2.32 13.44 -6.93
C LEU A 284 3.76 13.05 -6.56
N GLY A 285 4.28 11.97 -7.13
CA GLY A 285 5.64 11.46 -6.97
C GLY A 285 5.87 10.71 -5.65
N PRO A 286 7.14 10.38 -5.33
CA PRO A 286 7.51 9.63 -4.14
C PRO A 286 7.03 10.23 -2.80
N ASP A 287 6.86 11.56 -2.74
CA ASP A 287 6.34 12.28 -1.58
C ASP A 287 4.80 12.42 -1.56
N THR A 288 4.09 11.57 -2.32
CA THR A 288 2.62 11.63 -2.48
C THR A 288 1.88 11.78 -1.15
N ALA A 289 2.26 11.05 -0.09
CA ALA A 289 1.58 11.17 1.21
C ALA A 289 1.69 12.59 1.81
N LYS A 290 2.85 13.25 1.65
CA LYS A 290 3.08 14.62 2.12
C LYS A 290 2.36 15.63 1.22
N ALA A 291 2.41 15.44 -0.09
CA ALA A 291 1.73 16.29 -1.07
C ALA A 291 0.20 16.23 -0.90
N ALA A 292 -0.37 15.02 -0.91
CA ALA A 292 -1.79 14.79 -0.67
C ALA A 292 -2.25 15.32 0.69
N GLY A 293 -1.40 15.23 1.72
CA GLY A 293 -1.64 15.82 3.04
C GLY A 293 -1.99 17.31 2.99
N LYS A 294 -1.42 18.06 2.03
CA LYS A 294 -1.66 19.50 1.81
C LYS A 294 -2.90 19.82 0.96
N ILE A 295 -3.50 18.84 0.28
CA ILE A 295 -4.69 19.03 -0.55
C ILE A 295 -5.92 19.17 0.36
N THR A 296 -6.33 20.41 0.64
CA THR A 296 -7.48 20.72 1.51
C THR A 296 -8.75 21.10 0.74
N ARG A 297 -8.62 21.34 -0.58
CA ARG A 297 -9.69 21.76 -1.48
C ARG A 297 -9.66 20.96 -2.77
N PHE A 298 -10.82 20.73 -3.38
CA PHE A 298 -10.92 20.22 -4.74
C PHE A 298 -10.47 21.30 -5.71
N ASN A 299 -9.37 21.06 -6.44
CA ASN A 299 -8.77 22.05 -7.34
C ASN A 299 -8.08 21.33 -8.51
N PRO A 300 -8.83 20.85 -9.51
CA PRO A 300 -8.30 20.17 -10.68
C PRO A 300 -7.61 21.16 -11.65
N ASP A 301 -6.43 21.64 -11.26
CA ASP A 301 -5.54 22.43 -12.13
C ASP A 301 -5.12 21.67 -13.41
N LYS A 302 -4.39 22.35 -14.30
CA LYS A 302 -3.91 21.77 -15.58
C LYS A 302 -3.06 20.48 -15.43
N GLY A 303 -2.55 20.20 -14.24
CA GLY A 303 -1.80 18.98 -13.96
C GLY A 303 -2.65 17.79 -13.52
N TRP A 304 -3.98 17.94 -13.41
CA TRP A 304 -4.91 16.84 -13.17
C TRP A 304 -5.50 16.34 -14.49
N GLN A 305 -5.63 15.03 -14.61
CA GLN A 305 -6.23 14.37 -15.77
C GLN A 305 -7.53 13.70 -15.37
N ARG A 306 -8.49 13.59 -16.28
CA ARG A 306 -9.69 12.80 -16.04
C ARG A 306 -9.31 11.31 -16.09
N HIS A 307 -9.71 10.55 -15.07
CA HIS A 307 -9.51 9.09 -15.00
C HIS A 307 -10.47 8.35 -15.94
#